data_AF-A0A254Q8V2-F1
#
_entry.id   AF-A0A254Q8V2-F1
#
_cell.length_a   1.000
_cell.length_b   1.000
_cell.length_c   1.000
_cell.angle_alpha   90.00
_cell.angle_beta   90.00
_cell.angle_gamma   90.00
#
_symmetry.space_group_name_H-M   'P 1'
#
loop_
_entity.id
_entity.type
_entity.pdbx_description
1 polymer ?
#
loop_
_entity_poly.entity_id
_entity_poly.type
_entity_poly.pdbx_seq_one_letter_code
_entity_poly.pdbx_strand_id
1 'polypeptide(L)'
;MAHAADSVGFSSGTQFKATPIEGQVVVTCEGFNGGGAATFTCRDVVLDPVSYDYFVGPRDARAVRYELRNVREDGSVRSKDDDYDGSRGRSGSAINLWISTLFQKPLLAAGKNKISYAIYGQNNREPLSEGEVTINVARSTSRTCPTTHYNSADVNDCNSQYSVCQRYFQQFNNCR
;
A
#
# COMPACT_ATOMS: atom_id res chain seq x y z
N MET A 1 14.00 10.62 -33.17
CA MET A 1 14.22 9.79 -31.97
C MET A 1 12.86 9.50 -31.38
N ALA A 2 12.39 8.26 -31.41
CA ALA A 2 11.10 7.89 -30.86
C ALA A 2 11.25 7.78 -29.34
N HIS A 3 10.57 8.65 -28.59
CA HIS A 3 10.40 8.47 -27.15
C HIS A 3 9.66 7.15 -26.94
N ALA A 4 10.25 6.21 -26.21
CA ALA A 4 9.49 5.14 -25.62
C ALA A 4 8.36 5.79 -24.83
N ALA A 5 7.11 5.43 -25.11
CA ALA A 5 6.00 5.84 -24.28
C ALA A 5 6.24 5.24 -22.90
N ASP A 6 6.72 6.05 -21.96
CA ASP A 6 6.77 5.67 -20.55
C ASP A 6 5.34 5.24 -20.18
N SER A 7 5.16 3.96 -19.88
CA SER A 7 3.82 3.41 -19.63
C SER A 7 3.23 4.08 -18.39
N VAL A 8 2.13 4.80 -18.56
CA VAL A 8 1.44 5.46 -17.44
C VAL A 8 0.85 4.40 -16.51
N GLY A 9 1.09 4.55 -15.20
CA GLY A 9 0.66 3.56 -14.21
C GLY A 9 1.41 3.72 -12.89
N PHE A 10 1.61 2.61 -12.18
CA PHE A 10 2.50 2.58 -11.02
C PHE A 10 3.84 1.97 -11.40
N SER A 11 4.91 2.29 -10.67
CA SER A 11 6.27 1.84 -11.03
C SER A 11 6.42 0.31 -10.98
N SER A 12 5.59 -0.37 -10.18
CA SER A 12 5.51 -1.83 -10.13
C SER A 12 4.60 -2.45 -11.19
N GLY A 13 3.98 -1.64 -12.05
CA GLY A 13 3.09 -2.07 -13.14
C GLY A 13 1.61 -1.88 -12.84
N THR A 14 0.77 -2.60 -13.59
CA THR A 14 -0.71 -2.48 -13.54
C THR A 14 -1.41 -3.70 -12.96
N GLN A 15 -0.63 -4.70 -12.54
CA GLN A 15 -1.12 -5.97 -12.02
C GLN A 15 -0.60 -6.15 -10.60
N PHE A 16 -1.54 -6.27 -9.67
CA PHE A 16 -1.24 -6.48 -8.26
C PHE A 16 -1.99 -7.70 -7.74
N LYS A 17 -1.55 -8.19 -6.59
CA LYS A 17 -2.16 -9.35 -5.96
C LYS A 17 -2.37 -9.08 -4.47
N ALA A 18 -3.62 -9.15 -4.04
CA ALA A 18 -4.01 -9.07 -2.64
C ALA A 18 -3.99 -10.47 -2.05
N THR A 19 -3.06 -10.70 -1.13
CA THR A 19 -2.84 -12.01 -0.51
C THR A 19 -3.22 -11.95 0.97
N PRO A 20 -4.27 -12.67 1.40
CA PRO A 20 -4.54 -12.85 2.82
C PRO A 20 -3.38 -13.57 3.48
N ILE A 21 -2.97 -13.10 4.64
CA ILE A 21 -1.92 -13.71 5.45
C ILE A 21 -2.43 -13.96 6.86
N GLU A 22 -2.03 -15.07 7.44
CA GLU A 22 -2.43 -15.41 8.80
C GLU A 22 -1.39 -16.23 9.54
N GLY A 23 -1.54 -16.32 10.86
CA GLY A 23 -0.74 -17.20 11.69
C GLY A 23 -0.98 -16.97 13.17
N GLN A 24 -0.27 -17.71 14.00
CA GLN A 24 -0.42 -17.64 15.45
C GLN A 24 0.90 -17.24 16.10
N VAL A 25 0.83 -16.35 17.08
CA VAL A 25 1.99 -15.97 17.88
C VAL A 25 1.61 -16.06 19.34
N VAL A 26 2.50 -16.66 20.13
CA VAL A 26 2.39 -16.69 21.58
C VAL A 26 3.39 -15.70 22.15
N VAL A 27 2.96 -14.87 23.08
CA VAL A 27 3.79 -13.86 23.72
C VAL A 27 3.81 -14.17 25.20
N THR A 28 5.00 -14.32 25.76
CA THR A 28 5.23 -14.34 27.20
C THR A 28 5.76 -12.96 27.59
N CYS A 29 5.12 -12.33 28.57
CA CYS A 29 5.48 -11.00 29.05
C CYS A 29 5.87 -11.10 30.51
N GLU A 30 7.01 -10.53 30.87
CA GLU A 30 7.50 -10.49 32.25
C GLU A 30 7.94 -9.06 32.57
N GLY A 31 7.41 -8.47 33.65
CA GLY A 31 7.79 -7.14 34.09
C GLY A 31 7.86 -7.02 35.61
N PHE A 32 8.25 -5.85 36.10
CA PHE A 32 8.37 -5.59 37.54
C PHE A 32 7.08 -5.83 38.35
N ASN A 33 5.92 -5.82 37.69
CA ASN A 33 4.60 -5.99 38.30
C ASN A 33 3.95 -7.37 38.04
N GLY A 34 4.71 -8.35 37.54
CA GLY A 34 4.23 -9.71 37.28
C GLY A 34 4.47 -10.17 35.84
N GLY A 35 3.98 -11.36 35.52
CA GLY A 35 4.10 -11.96 34.19
C GLY A 35 2.78 -12.49 33.65
N GLY A 36 2.76 -12.81 32.36
CA GLY A 36 1.61 -13.37 31.68
C GLY A 36 1.98 -14.01 30.34
N ALA A 37 1.02 -14.71 29.75
CA ALA A 37 1.13 -15.21 28.39
C ALA A 37 -0.15 -14.91 27.62
N ALA A 38 -0.02 -14.53 26.36
CA ALA A 38 -1.12 -14.30 25.44
C ALA A 38 -0.88 -15.06 24.15
N THR A 39 -1.94 -15.61 23.57
CA THR A 39 -1.91 -16.21 22.24
C THR A 39 -2.74 -15.37 21.30
N PHE A 40 -2.11 -14.84 20.26
CA PHE A 40 -2.76 -14.02 19.25
C PHE A 40 -2.88 -14.78 17.93
N THR A 41 -4.08 -14.72 17.35
CA THR A 41 -4.31 -15.10 15.95
C THR A 41 -4.20 -13.84 15.10
N CYS A 42 -3.13 -13.76 14.32
CA CYS A 42 -2.85 -12.62 13.45
C CYS A 42 -3.43 -12.87 12.06
N ARG A 43 -4.08 -11.85 11.49
CA ARG A 43 -4.62 -11.86 10.13
C ARG A 43 -4.40 -10.50 9.49
N ASP A 44 -4.01 -10.49 8.23
CA ASP A 44 -3.87 -9.28 7.42
C ASP A 44 -4.06 -9.61 5.92
N VAL A 45 -4.06 -8.59 5.07
CA VAL A 45 -4.03 -8.74 3.61
C VAL A 45 -2.95 -7.84 3.05
N VAL A 46 -1.96 -8.43 2.38
CA VAL A 46 -0.84 -7.69 1.79
C VAL A 46 -1.01 -7.54 0.29
N LEU A 47 -0.55 -6.40 -0.23
CA LEU A 47 -0.49 -6.15 -1.66
C LEU A 47 0.90 -6.46 -2.20
N ASP A 48 0.96 -7.43 -3.11
CA ASP A 48 2.16 -7.76 -3.86
C ASP A 48 2.12 -7.01 -5.22
N PRO A 49 3.26 -6.46 -5.68
CA PRO A 49 4.59 -6.53 -5.06
C PRO A 49 4.82 -5.52 -3.91
N VAL A 50 4.08 -4.40 -3.89
CA VAL A 50 4.25 -3.31 -2.91
C VAL A 50 2.91 -2.70 -2.49
N SER A 51 2.84 -2.20 -1.27
CA SER A 51 1.66 -1.47 -0.75
C SER A 51 1.77 0.05 -0.89
N TYR A 52 2.96 0.57 -1.19
CA TYR A 52 3.23 1.96 -1.54
C TYR A 52 4.01 1.99 -2.84
N ASP A 53 3.63 2.85 -3.78
CA ASP A 53 4.29 2.91 -5.09
C ASP A 53 4.27 4.32 -5.67
N TYR A 54 5.20 4.61 -6.58
CA TYR A 54 5.20 5.86 -7.33
C TYR A 54 4.24 5.75 -8.51
N PHE A 55 3.43 6.80 -8.69
CA PHE A 55 2.74 6.99 -9.97
C PHE A 55 3.78 7.42 -11.01
N VAL A 56 3.78 6.76 -12.16
CA VAL A 56 4.67 7.03 -13.29
C VAL A 56 3.82 7.55 -14.44
N GLY A 57 4.27 8.65 -15.05
CA GLY A 57 3.60 9.30 -16.17
C GLY A 57 4.60 9.96 -17.12
N PRO A 58 4.13 10.84 -18.02
CA PRO A 58 4.99 11.56 -18.95
C PRO A 58 6.03 12.42 -18.23
N ARG A 59 7.24 12.49 -18.80
CA ARG A 59 8.27 13.44 -18.38
C ARG A 59 8.01 14.79 -19.04
N ASP A 60 7.85 15.82 -18.21
CA ASP A 60 7.73 17.21 -18.64
C ASP A 60 8.24 18.10 -17.50
N ALA A 61 9.32 18.85 -17.73
CA ALA A 61 9.92 19.70 -16.70
C ALA A 61 8.97 20.81 -16.18
N ARG A 62 7.87 21.09 -16.87
CA ARG A 62 6.82 22.03 -16.44
C ARG A 62 5.85 21.39 -15.45
N ALA A 63 5.77 20.07 -15.39
CA ALA A 63 4.85 19.34 -14.52
C ALA A 63 5.34 19.39 -13.06
N VAL A 64 4.45 19.79 -12.17
CA VAL A 64 4.76 19.98 -10.73
C VAL A 64 3.78 19.26 -9.81
N ARG A 65 2.60 18.87 -10.31
CA ARG A 65 1.54 18.26 -9.50
C ARG A 65 0.81 17.21 -10.31
N TYR A 66 0.31 16.17 -9.66
CA TYR A 66 -0.61 15.22 -10.25
C TYR A 66 -1.91 15.13 -9.44
N GLU A 67 -2.96 14.66 -10.08
CA GLU A 67 -4.19 14.21 -9.45
C GLU A 67 -4.55 12.84 -10.01
N LEU A 68 -4.84 11.89 -9.12
CA LEU A 68 -5.37 10.57 -9.44
C LEU A 68 -6.77 10.46 -8.88
N ARG A 69 -7.67 9.89 -9.68
CA ARG A 69 -9.02 9.54 -9.27
C ARG A 69 -9.31 8.10 -9.65
N ASN A 70 -9.48 7.25 -8.64
CA ASN A 70 -9.88 5.86 -8.80
C ASN A 70 -11.39 5.72 -8.69
N VAL A 71 -12.03 5.20 -9.74
CA VAL A 71 -13.37 4.63 -9.66
C VAL A 71 -13.22 3.11 -9.52
N ARG A 72 -13.66 2.60 -8.37
CA ARG A 72 -13.57 1.17 -8.04
C ARG A 72 -14.77 0.41 -8.59
N GLU A 73 -14.65 -0.90 -8.64
CA GLU A 73 -15.71 -1.81 -9.10
C GLU A 73 -17.00 -1.70 -8.29
N ASP A 74 -16.91 -1.34 -7.00
CA ASP A 74 -18.06 -1.07 -6.13
C ASP A 74 -18.67 0.35 -6.31
N GLY A 75 -18.16 1.13 -7.28
CA GLY A 75 -18.56 2.50 -7.55
C GLY A 75 -17.97 3.54 -6.58
N SER A 76 -17.27 3.12 -5.54
CA SER A 76 -16.63 4.05 -4.61
C SER A 76 -15.44 4.76 -5.27
N VAL A 77 -15.24 6.02 -4.86
CA VAL A 77 -14.19 6.87 -5.44
C VAL A 77 -13.10 7.14 -4.41
N ARG A 78 -11.84 7.08 -4.85
CA ARG A 78 -10.69 7.53 -4.07
C ARG A 78 -9.82 8.45 -4.89
N SER A 79 -9.25 9.45 -4.25
CA SER A 79 -8.35 10.38 -4.91
C SER A 79 -7.04 10.49 -4.16
N LYS A 80 -5.99 10.82 -4.92
CA LYS A 80 -4.67 11.16 -4.41
C LYS A 80 -4.12 12.28 -5.28
N ASP A 81 -3.64 13.33 -4.67
CA ASP A 81 -2.93 14.41 -5.34
C ASP A 81 -1.73 14.78 -4.48
N ASP A 82 -0.63 15.10 -5.16
CA ASP A 82 0.62 15.48 -4.53
C ASP A 82 1.55 16.07 -5.61
N ASP A 83 2.76 16.43 -5.21
CA ASP A 83 3.82 16.87 -6.09
C ASP A 83 4.16 15.81 -7.15
N TYR A 84 4.50 16.29 -8.35
CA TYR A 84 4.99 15.48 -9.45
C TYR A 84 6.39 15.94 -9.83
N ASP A 85 7.35 15.02 -9.83
CA ASP A 85 8.68 15.28 -10.35
C ASP A 85 8.64 15.14 -11.88
N GLY A 86 8.34 16.26 -12.54
CA GLY A 86 8.27 16.35 -13.99
C GLY A 86 9.55 15.93 -14.72
N SER A 87 10.72 16.09 -14.08
CA SER A 87 12.00 15.69 -14.65
C SER A 87 12.17 14.16 -14.66
N ARG A 88 11.67 13.48 -13.62
CA ARG A 88 11.70 12.01 -13.49
C ARG A 88 10.48 11.33 -14.09
N GLY A 89 9.39 12.05 -14.32
CA GLY A 89 8.13 11.51 -14.85
C GLY A 89 7.41 10.65 -13.82
N ARG A 90 7.39 11.07 -12.55
CA ARG A 90 6.71 10.33 -11.49
C ARG A 90 6.28 11.22 -10.33
N SER A 91 5.40 10.71 -9.47
CA SER A 91 5.06 11.36 -8.19
C SER A 91 6.31 11.67 -7.36
N GLY A 92 6.29 12.78 -6.62
CA GLY A 92 7.39 13.17 -5.72
C GLY A 92 7.55 12.21 -4.54
N SER A 93 6.45 11.59 -4.12
CA SER A 93 6.37 10.64 -3.01
C SER A 93 5.71 9.32 -3.45
N ALA A 94 5.89 8.27 -2.64
CA ALA A 94 5.18 7.01 -2.84
C ALA A 94 3.75 7.08 -2.30
N ILE A 95 2.80 6.58 -3.08
CA ILE A 95 1.37 6.66 -2.84
C ILE A 95 0.92 5.39 -2.10
N ASN A 96 0.12 5.56 -1.05
CA ASN A 96 -0.53 4.44 -0.37
C ASN A 96 -1.56 3.76 -1.29
N LEU A 97 -1.22 2.55 -1.74
CA LEU A 97 -2.07 1.74 -2.62
C LEU A 97 -3.03 0.83 -1.86
N TRP A 98 -2.68 0.35 -0.66
CA TRP A 98 -3.42 -0.74 0.01
C TRP A 98 -3.63 -0.61 1.52
N ILE A 99 -2.74 0.10 2.23
CA ILE A 99 -2.83 0.19 3.69
C ILE A 99 -4.02 1.05 4.08
N SER A 100 -4.93 0.48 4.89
CA SER A 100 -6.10 1.19 5.41
C SER A 100 -5.91 1.51 6.89
N THR A 101 -5.87 2.79 7.22
CA THR A 101 -5.84 3.27 8.61
C THR A 101 -7.05 4.19 8.89
N LEU A 102 -7.13 4.68 10.13
CA LEU A 102 -8.13 5.67 10.50
C LEU A 102 -8.03 6.93 9.63
N PHE A 103 -6.81 7.39 9.38
CA PHE A 103 -6.54 8.66 8.69
C PHE A 103 -6.19 8.50 7.21
N GLN A 104 -5.73 7.32 6.79
CA GLN A 104 -5.31 7.08 5.41
C GLN A 104 -6.20 6.02 4.77
N LYS A 105 -6.82 6.41 3.65
CA LYS A 105 -7.54 5.48 2.78
C LYS A 105 -6.62 5.06 1.63
N PRO A 106 -6.57 3.76 1.31
CA PRO A 106 -5.78 3.26 0.20
C PRO A 106 -6.40 3.70 -1.12
N LEU A 107 -5.58 3.86 -2.15
CA LEU A 107 -6.07 4.18 -3.49
C LEU A 107 -6.79 2.98 -4.10
N LEU A 108 -6.18 1.79 -4.08
CA LEU A 108 -6.70 0.58 -4.73
C LEU A 108 -7.66 -0.22 -3.83
N ALA A 109 -8.47 -1.07 -4.47
CA ALA A 109 -9.26 -2.12 -3.86
C ALA A 109 -9.12 -3.41 -4.68
N ALA A 110 -9.55 -4.55 -4.13
CA ALA A 110 -9.61 -5.79 -4.91
C ALA A 110 -10.49 -5.62 -6.16
N GLY A 111 -10.11 -6.26 -7.27
CA GLY A 111 -10.84 -6.15 -8.54
C GLY A 111 -10.26 -5.09 -9.48
N LYS A 112 -11.12 -4.53 -10.34
CA LYS A 112 -10.73 -3.53 -11.33
C LYS A 112 -10.78 -2.11 -10.73
N ASN A 113 -9.69 -1.36 -10.92
CA ASN A 113 -9.55 0.01 -10.47
C ASN A 113 -9.30 0.89 -11.70
N LYS A 114 -10.26 1.75 -12.04
CA LYS A 114 -10.12 2.66 -13.17
C LYS A 114 -9.55 3.98 -12.65
N ILE A 115 -8.27 4.22 -12.92
CA ILE A 115 -7.55 5.40 -12.47
C ILE A 115 -7.55 6.43 -13.61
N SER A 116 -8.27 7.52 -13.42
CA SER A 116 -8.08 8.73 -14.23
C SER A 116 -6.94 9.54 -13.62
N TYR A 117 -6.03 10.05 -14.45
CA TYR A 117 -4.93 10.91 -14.01
C TYR A 117 -4.98 12.26 -14.73
N ALA A 118 -4.51 13.28 -14.04
CA ALA A 118 -4.27 14.61 -14.60
C ALA A 118 -2.96 15.15 -14.01
N ILE A 119 -2.10 15.71 -14.85
CA ILE A 119 -0.80 16.28 -14.47
C ILE A 119 -0.82 17.77 -14.79
N TYR A 120 -0.43 18.60 -13.84
CA TYR A 120 -0.54 20.05 -13.92
C TYR A 120 0.82 20.72 -13.86
N GLY A 121 0.92 21.84 -14.58
CA GLY A 121 2.00 22.80 -14.41
C GLY A 121 1.74 23.77 -13.27
N GLN A 122 2.75 24.58 -12.94
CA GLN A 122 2.63 25.57 -11.88
C GLN A 122 1.55 26.61 -12.23
N ASN A 123 0.55 26.75 -11.34
CA ASN A 123 -0.60 27.66 -11.51
C ASN A 123 -1.48 27.39 -12.74
N ASN A 124 -1.35 26.24 -13.39
CA ASN A 124 -2.20 25.87 -14.52
C ASN A 124 -3.54 25.33 -14.04
N ARG A 125 -4.64 25.81 -14.63
CA ARG A 125 -5.98 25.23 -14.45
C ARG A 125 -6.24 24.02 -15.35
N GLU A 126 -5.64 24.02 -16.54
CA GLU A 126 -5.73 22.93 -17.49
C GLU A 126 -4.57 21.94 -17.31
N PRO A 127 -4.82 20.63 -17.37
CA PRO A 127 -3.76 19.64 -17.26
C PRO A 127 -2.84 19.69 -18.48
N LEU A 128 -1.54 19.54 -18.23
CA LEU A 128 -0.52 19.33 -19.28
C LEU A 128 -0.67 17.95 -19.93
N SER A 129 -1.18 16.98 -19.18
CA SER A 129 -1.46 15.63 -19.64
C SER A 129 -2.55 15.01 -18.77
N GLU A 130 -3.45 14.28 -19.39
CA GLU A 130 -4.50 13.52 -18.71
C GLU A 130 -4.80 12.22 -19.45
N GLY A 131 -5.42 11.28 -18.75
CA GLY A 131 -5.83 10.02 -19.35
C GLY A 131 -6.32 9.03 -18.30
N GLU A 132 -6.37 7.76 -18.70
CA GLU A 132 -6.86 6.69 -17.85
C GLU A 132 -5.97 5.45 -17.94
N VAL A 133 -5.80 4.78 -16.80
CA VAL A 133 -5.15 3.47 -16.69
C VAL A 133 -6.01 2.55 -15.84
N THR A 134 -6.12 1.29 -16.25
CA THR A 134 -6.80 0.27 -15.45
C THR A 134 -5.77 -0.54 -14.68
N ILE A 135 -5.95 -0.60 -13.36
CA ILE A 135 -5.12 -1.38 -12.45
C ILE A 135 -5.96 -2.54 -11.92
N ASN A 136 -5.44 -3.76 -12.05
CA ASN A 136 -6.14 -4.95 -11.57
C ASN A 136 -5.48 -5.46 -10.30
N VAL A 137 -6.29 -5.72 -9.28
CA VAL A 137 -5.86 -6.36 -8.04
C VAL A 137 -6.53 -7.72 -7.92
N ALA A 138 -5.79 -8.78 -8.26
CA ALA A 138 -6.28 -10.15 -8.13
C ALA A 138 -6.26 -10.60 -6.67
N ARG A 139 -7.23 -11.42 -6.25
CA ARG A 139 -7.17 -12.09 -4.94
C ARG A 139 -6.31 -13.35 -5.06
N SER A 140 -5.45 -13.57 -4.07
CA SER A 140 -4.65 -14.80 -3.93
C SER A 140 -5.31 -15.81 -3.02
N THR A 141 -4.81 -17.05 -3.09
CA THR A 141 -4.83 -17.99 -1.96
C THR A 141 -4.11 -17.40 -0.76
N SER A 142 -4.64 -17.67 0.43
CA SER A 142 -4.03 -17.26 1.69
C SER A 142 -2.64 -17.86 1.88
N ARG A 143 -1.77 -17.16 2.61
CA ARG A 143 -0.50 -17.69 3.12
C ARG A 143 -0.55 -17.78 4.64
N THR A 144 0.08 -18.81 5.19
CA THR A 144 0.15 -19.03 6.63
C THR A 144 1.60 -18.92 7.08
N CYS A 145 1.86 -17.99 8.00
CA CYS A 145 3.14 -17.86 8.68
C CYS A 145 3.28 -18.97 9.74
N PRO A 146 4.50 -19.45 10.02
CA PRO A 146 4.73 -20.45 11.05
C PRO A 146 4.47 -19.87 12.45
N THR A 147 3.90 -20.69 13.34
CA THR A 147 3.69 -20.29 14.74
C THR A 147 5.02 -19.92 15.40
N THR A 148 5.03 -18.82 16.16
CA THR A 148 6.23 -18.36 16.87
C THR A 148 5.95 -17.94 18.31
N HIS A 149 7.03 -17.77 19.08
CA HIS A 149 7.00 -17.31 20.46
C HIS A 149 7.85 -16.05 20.63
N TYR A 150 7.32 -15.06 21.34
CA TYR A 150 8.06 -13.87 21.78
C TYR A 150 8.14 -13.82 23.30
N ASN A 151 9.30 -13.38 23.79
CA ASN A 151 9.48 -12.98 25.18
C ASN A 151 9.60 -11.46 25.22
N SER A 152 8.77 -10.80 26.03
CA SER A 152 8.79 -9.37 26.23
C SER A 152 9.04 -9.02 27.69
N ALA A 153 9.81 -7.96 27.92
CA ALA A 153 10.00 -7.36 29.24
C ALA A 153 8.88 -6.34 29.59
N ASP A 154 7.94 -6.11 28.67
CA ASP A 154 6.80 -5.21 28.85
C ASP A 154 5.50 -6.01 28.97
N VAL A 155 4.83 -5.89 30.11
CA VAL A 155 3.54 -6.54 30.37
C VAL A 155 2.44 -6.10 29.40
N ASN A 156 2.56 -4.91 28.82
CA ASN A 156 1.57 -4.37 27.88
C ASN A 156 1.56 -5.09 26.54
N ASP A 157 2.65 -5.77 26.16
CA ASP A 157 2.71 -6.51 24.89
C ASP A 157 1.70 -7.67 24.85
N CYS A 158 1.40 -8.26 26.01
CA CYS A 158 0.37 -9.30 26.15
C CYS A 158 -1.06 -8.77 25.95
N ASN A 159 -1.24 -7.45 25.87
CA ASN A 159 -2.51 -6.80 25.56
C ASN A 159 -2.49 -6.09 24.18
N SER A 160 -1.37 -6.14 23.45
CA SER A 160 -1.13 -5.31 22.27
C SER A 160 -1.10 -6.11 20.97
N GLN A 161 -2.15 -6.89 20.69
CA GLN A 161 -2.24 -7.80 19.54
C GLN A 161 -1.80 -7.16 18.22
N TYR A 162 -2.22 -5.93 17.91
CA TYR A 162 -1.88 -5.26 16.66
C TYR A 162 -0.37 -5.12 16.46
N SER A 163 0.33 -4.59 17.47
CA SER A 163 1.79 -4.38 17.42
C SER A 163 2.56 -5.70 17.28
N VAL A 164 2.11 -6.74 18.01
CA VAL A 164 2.68 -8.08 17.95
C VAL A 164 2.47 -8.70 16.57
N CYS A 165 1.27 -8.59 16.01
CA CYS A 165 0.95 -9.11 14.68
C CYS A 165 1.73 -8.39 13.57
N GLN A 166 1.93 -7.08 13.68
CA GLN A 166 2.75 -6.32 12.73
C GLN A 166 4.21 -6.79 12.76
N ARG A 167 4.80 -6.91 13.96
CA ARG A 167 6.16 -7.45 14.14
C ARG A 167 6.27 -8.88 13.60
N TYR A 168 5.27 -9.71 13.89
CA TYR A 168 5.19 -11.10 13.42
C TYR A 168 5.22 -11.21 11.90
N PHE A 169 4.35 -10.48 11.20
CA PHE A 169 4.35 -10.52 9.74
C PHE A 169 5.61 -9.91 9.13
N GLN A 170 6.20 -8.87 9.73
CA GLN A 170 7.49 -8.33 9.30
C GLN A 170 8.62 -9.36 9.42
N GLN A 171 8.71 -10.07 10.54
CA GLN A 171 9.72 -11.11 10.77
C GLN A 171 9.66 -12.21 9.70
N PHE A 172 8.46 -12.66 9.34
CA PHE A 172 8.27 -13.71 8.34
C PHE A 172 8.01 -13.17 6.93
N ASN A 173 8.41 -11.92 6.65
CA ASN A 173 8.29 -11.30 5.33
C ASN A 173 6.89 -11.48 4.70
N ASN A 174 5.83 -11.28 5.49
CA ASN A 174 4.43 -11.50 5.12
C ASN A 174 4.14 -12.94 4.65
N CYS A 175 4.71 -13.92 5.38
CA CYS A 175 4.57 -15.36 5.16
C CYS A 175 5.15 -15.83 3.81
N ARG A 176 6.30 -15.27 3.43
CA ARG A 176 7.04 -15.62 2.22
C ARG A 176 8.22 -16.54 2.53
#